data_AF-A0A661WNY6-F1
#
_entry.id   AF-A0A661WNY6-F1
#
_cell.length_a   1.000
_cell.length_b   1.000
_cell.length_c   1.000
_cell.angle_alpha   90.00
_cell.angle_beta   90.00
_cell.angle_gamma   90.00
#
_symmetry.space_group_name_H-M   'P 1'
#
loop_
_entity.id
_entity.type
_entity.pdbx_description
1 polymer ?
#
loop_
_entity_poly.entity_id
_entity_poly.type
_entity_poly.pdbx_seq_one_letter_code
_entity_poly.pdbx_strand_id
1 'polypeptide(L)'
;MQISFALPEKQFIAEPIDGVTEKIRLYAALGMYRAGKLSVGAACELAGVDRYVFLDFCHRENVTLQTQTPDELENDFQRLSAEK
;
A
#
# COMPACT_ATOMS: atom_id res chain seq x y z
N MET A 1 -2.99 -2.89 -16.57
CA MET A 1 -3.08 -1.43 -16.77
C MET A 1 -1.67 -0.85 -16.68
N GLN A 2 -1.29 0.08 -17.55
CA GLN A 2 0.04 0.70 -17.55
C GLN A 2 -0.08 2.20 -17.25
N ILE A 3 0.65 2.68 -16.25
CA ILE A 3 0.77 4.10 -15.90
C ILE A 3 2.24 4.49 -16.10
N SER A 4 2.50 5.58 -16.82
CA SER A 4 3.85 6.06 -17.10
C SER A 4 3.93 7.57 -16.92
N PHE A 5 5.03 8.05 -16.35
CA PHE A 5 5.35 9.47 -16.20
C PHE A 5 6.86 9.68 -16.33
N ALA A 6 7.27 10.87 -16.74
CA ALA A 6 8.68 11.22 -16.86
C ALA A 6 9.29 11.49 -15.46
N LEU A 7 10.40 10.84 -15.17
CA LEU A 7 11.22 11.12 -13.99
C LEU A 7 12.36 12.07 -14.37
N PRO A 8 12.77 13.01 -13.48
CA PRO A 8 13.96 13.79 -13.74
C PRO A 8 15.22 12.92 -13.64
N GLU A 9 16.19 13.18 -14.51
CA GLU A 9 17.32 12.27 -14.77
C GLU A 9 18.37 12.23 -13.65
N LYS A 10 18.31 13.14 -12.69
CA LYS A 10 19.41 13.37 -11.73
C LYS A 10 19.28 12.61 -10.42
N GLN A 11 18.09 12.13 -10.08
CA GLN A 11 17.76 11.64 -8.74
C GLN A 11 18.16 10.17 -8.53
N PHE A 12 18.24 9.37 -9.60
CA PHE A 12 18.46 7.92 -9.52
C PHE A 12 19.61 7.43 -10.41
N ILE A 13 20.61 8.29 -10.68
CA ILE A 13 21.74 7.97 -11.59
C ILE A 13 22.47 6.68 -11.18
N ALA A 14 22.55 6.39 -9.87
CA ALA A 14 23.28 5.25 -9.33
C ALA A 14 22.42 3.97 -9.19
N GLU A 15 21.15 3.99 -9.56
CA GLU A 15 20.22 2.87 -9.36
C GLU A 15 19.74 2.28 -10.69
N PRO A 16 19.63 0.94 -10.80
CA PRO A 16 19.01 0.32 -11.97
C PRO A 16 17.52 0.68 -12.05
N ILE A 17 16.99 0.79 -13.27
CA ILE A 17 15.60 1.20 -13.53
C ILE A 17 14.59 0.33 -12.77
N ASP A 18 14.84 -0.98 -12.67
CA ASP A 18 13.97 -1.91 -11.95
C ASP A 18 13.90 -1.56 -10.46
N GLY A 19 15.05 -1.27 -9.84
CA GLY A 19 15.11 -0.85 -8.44
C GLY A 19 14.40 0.48 -8.17
N VAL A 20 14.51 1.43 -9.10
CA VAL A 20 13.77 2.71 -9.04
C VAL A 20 12.27 2.46 -9.15
N THR A 21 11.85 1.57 -10.06
CA THR A 21 10.45 1.22 -10.28
C THR A 21 9.85 0.56 -9.04
N GLU A 22 10.53 -0.43 -8.46
CA GLU A 22 10.13 -1.10 -7.22
C GLU A 22 9.99 -0.09 -6.07
N LYS A 23 10.98 0.79 -5.90
CA LYS A 23 10.97 1.84 -4.88
C LYS A 23 9.79 2.79 -5.05
N ILE A 24 9.54 3.28 -6.27
CA ILE A 24 8.40 4.16 -6.57
C ILE A 24 7.08 3.46 -6.27
N ARG A 25 6.91 2.21 -6.68
CA ARG A 25 5.71 1.42 -6.41
C ARG A 25 5.47 1.27 -4.91
N LEU A 26 6.51 0.96 -4.14
CA LEU A 26 6.42 0.77 -2.70
C LEU A 26 6.03 2.08 -1.98
N TYR A 27 6.64 3.22 -2.32
CA TYR A 27 6.28 4.51 -1.74
C TYR A 27 4.91 5.03 -2.20
N ALA A 28 4.50 4.75 -3.45
CA ALA A 28 3.16 5.05 -3.92
C ALA A 28 2.10 4.24 -3.15
N ALA A 29 2.33 2.94 -2.95
CA ALA A 29 1.48 2.07 -2.15
C ALA A 29 1.36 2.57 -0.70
N LEU A 30 2.48 2.93 -0.07
CA LEU A 30 2.49 3.49 1.28
C LEU A 30 1.68 4.79 1.36
N GLY A 31 1.88 5.71 0.42
CA GLY A 31 1.17 6.99 0.37
C GLY A 31 -0.33 6.81 0.25
N MET A 32 -0.77 5.93 -0.65
CA MET A 32 -2.18 5.64 -0.88
C MET A 32 -2.83 4.87 0.28
N TYR A 33 -2.10 3.92 0.89
CA TYR A 33 -2.53 3.23 2.10
C TYR A 33 -2.72 4.23 3.24
N ARG A 34 -1.72 5.06 3.52
CA ARG A 34 -1.80 6.10 4.57
C ARG A 34 -2.97 7.07 4.35
N ALA A 35 -3.30 7.38 3.10
CA ALA A 35 -4.45 8.23 2.75
C ALA A 35 -5.81 7.52 2.83
N GLY A 36 -5.85 6.22 3.20
CA GLY A 36 -7.07 5.41 3.26
C GLY A 36 -7.66 5.11 1.88
N LYS A 37 -6.88 5.23 0.81
CA LYS A 37 -7.32 4.99 -0.58
C LYS A 37 -7.14 3.55 -1.02
N LEU A 38 -6.24 2.82 -0.39
CA LEU A 38 -6.02 1.40 -0.62
C LEU A 38 -6.14 0.64 0.69
N SER A 39 -6.74 -0.55 0.62
CA SER A 39 -6.61 -1.55 1.67
C SER A 39 -5.16 -2.06 1.72
N VAL A 40 -4.79 -2.74 2.80
CA VAL A 40 -3.46 -3.36 2.91
C VAL A 40 -3.20 -4.34 1.76
N GLY A 41 -4.20 -5.11 1.34
CA GLY A 41 -4.08 -6.06 0.23
C GLY A 41 -3.81 -5.36 -1.10
N ALA A 42 -4.58 -4.32 -1.42
CA ALA A 42 -4.39 -3.54 -2.65
C ALA A 42 -3.05 -2.78 -2.64
N ALA A 43 -2.60 -2.32 -1.48
CA ALA A 43 -1.28 -1.71 -1.32
C ALA A 43 -0.15 -2.72 -1.54
N CYS A 44 -0.28 -3.97 -1.06
CA CYS A 44 0.68 -5.05 -1.33
C CYS A 44 0.77 -5.37 -2.83
N GLU A 45 -0.37 -5.46 -3.52
CA GLU A 45 -0.41 -5.66 -4.97
C GLU A 45 0.27 -4.51 -5.73
N LEU A 46 -0.03 -3.25 -5.34
CA LEU A 46 0.61 -2.08 -5.94
C LEU A 46 2.11 -2.07 -5.69
N ALA A 47 2.56 -2.37 -4.47
CA ALA A 47 3.98 -2.46 -4.13
C ALA A 47 4.68 -3.65 -4.79
N GLY A 48 3.96 -4.72 -5.10
CA GLY A 48 4.52 -5.95 -5.66
C GLY A 48 5.27 -6.79 -4.62
N VAL A 49 4.89 -6.68 -3.35
CA VAL A 49 5.52 -7.37 -2.23
C VAL A 49 4.46 -8.13 -1.43
N ASP A 50 4.89 -9.12 -0.65
CA ASP A 50 3.96 -9.82 0.23
C ASP A 50 3.54 -8.96 1.42
N ARG A 51 2.50 -9.43 2.13
CA ARG A 51 1.89 -8.71 3.24
C ARG A 51 2.86 -8.42 4.37
N TYR A 52 3.76 -9.34 4.72
CA TYR A 52 4.68 -9.14 5.84
C TYR A 52 5.76 -8.12 5.49
N VAL A 53 6.27 -8.16 4.27
CA VAL A 53 7.21 -7.15 3.77
C VAL A 53 6.58 -5.75 3.77
N PHE A 54 5.33 -5.63 3.32
CA PHE A 54 4.65 -4.33 3.33
C PHE A 54 4.38 -3.83 4.76
N LEU A 55 3.98 -4.70 5.68
CA LEU A 55 3.74 -4.33 7.08
C LEU A 55 5.03 -3.90 7.82
N ASP A 56 6.14 -4.60 7.58
CA ASP A 56 7.47 -4.20 8.08
C ASP A 56 7.88 -2.84 7.50
N PHE A 57 7.62 -2.59 6.22
CA PHE A 57 7.86 -1.29 5.61
C PHE A 57 7.00 -0.17 6.23
N CYS A 58 5.70 -0.41 6.45
CA CYS A 58 4.83 0.54 7.17
C CYS A 58 5.37 0.85 8.56
N HIS A 59 5.89 -0.15 9.28
CA HIS A 59 6.49 0.05 10.60
C HIS A 59 7.73 0.95 10.54
N ARG A 60 8.66 0.69 9.61
CA ARG A 60 9.88 1.49 9.42
C ARG A 60 9.58 2.95 9.06
N GLU A 61 8.51 3.18 8.30
CA GLU A 61 8.07 4.50 7.86
C GLU A 61 7.08 5.17 8.85
N ASN A 62 6.88 4.59 10.04
CA ASN A 62 5.99 5.09 11.09
C ASN A 62 4.53 5.31 10.62
N VAL A 63 4.04 4.43 9.75
CA VAL A 63 2.65 4.42 9.30
C VAL A 63 1.83 3.48 10.17
N THR A 64 0.84 4.05 10.87
CA THR A 64 -0.12 3.27 11.66
C THR A 64 -0.88 2.32 10.77
N LEU A 65 -0.96 1.06 11.19
CA LEU A 65 -1.78 0.07 10.51
C LEU A 65 -3.25 0.44 10.65
N GLN A 66 -3.92 0.54 9.50
CA GLN A 66 -5.38 0.60 9.43
C GLN A 66 -5.93 -0.76 9.85
N THR A 67 -6.35 -0.82 11.10
CA THR A 67 -7.06 -1.95 11.70
C THR A 67 -8.50 -1.56 11.91
N GLN A 68 -9.41 -2.51 11.77
CA GLN A 68 -10.78 -2.32 12.23
C GLN A 68 -10.82 -2.53 13.75
N THR A 69 -11.60 -1.71 14.43
CA THR A 69 -12.00 -1.96 15.81
C THR A 69 -12.96 -3.16 15.86
N PRO A 70 -13.07 -3.84 17.02
CA PRO A 70 -14.05 -4.92 17.18
C PRO A 70 -15.49 -4.49 16.86
N ASP A 71 -15.86 -3.25 17.23
CA ASP A 71 -17.21 -2.72 16.96
C ASP A 71 -17.43 -2.46 15.46
N GLU A 72 -16.44 -1.94 14.74
CA GLU A 72 -16.52 -1.79 13.28
C GLU A 72 -16.67 -3.15 12.59
N LEU A 73 -15.92 -4.15 13.07
CA LEU A 73 -15.98 -5.51 12.52
C LEU A 73 -17.35 -6.17 12.79
N GLU A 74 -17.90 -6.01 13.99
CA GLU A 74 -19.23 -6.52 14.35
C GLU A 74 -20.32 -5.85 13.50
N ASN A 75 -20.24 -4.52 13.30
CA ASN A 75 -21.20 -3.80 12.45
C ASN A 75 -21.15 -4.27 10.98
N ASP A 76 -19.94 -4.48 10.44
CA ASP A 76 -19.76 -5.02 9.09
C ASP A 76 -20.32 -6.44 8.99
N PHE A 77 -20.10 -7.28 10.00
CA PHE A 77 -20.64 -8.64 10.05
C PHE A 77 -22.17 -8.64 10.07
N GLN A 78 -22.80 -7.83 10.93
CA GLN A 78 -24.26 -7.72 11.00
C GLN A 78 -24.86 -7.27 9.67
N ARG A 79 -24.28 -6.26 9.02
CA ARG A 79 -24.71 -5.80 7.67
C ARG A 79 -24.68 -6.92 6.63
N LEU A 80 -23.55 -7.62 6.51
CA LEU A 80 -23.39 -8.71 5.54
C LEU A 80 -24.29 -9.92 5.83
N SER A 81 -24.60 -10.16 7.10
CA SER A 81 -25.50 -11.25 7.52
C SER A 81 -26.98 -10.94 7.30
N ALA A 82 -27.36 -9.66 7.33
CA ALA A 82 -28.74 -9.19 7.17
C ALA A 82 -29.17 -9.02 5.70
N GLU A 83 -28.22 -9.01 4.75
CA GLU A 83 -28.48 -8.96 3.31
C GLU A 83 -28.76 -10.35 2.68
N LYS A 84 -28.97 -11.38 3.49
CA LYS A 84 -29.44 -12.72 3.08
C LYS A 84 -30.94 -12.88 3.31
#